data_AF-A0A8H9I310-F1
#
_entry.id   AF-A0A8H9I310-F1
#
_cell.length_a   1.000
_cell.length_b   1.000
_cell.length_c   1.000
_cell.angle_alpha   90.00
_cell.angle_beta   90.00
_cell.angle_gamma   90.00
#
_symmetry.space_group_name_H-M   'P 1'
#
loop_
_entity.id
_entity.type
_entity.pdbx_description
1 polymer ?
#
loop_
_entity_poly.entity_id
_entity_poly.type
_entity_poly.pdbx_seq_one_letter_code
_entity_poly.pdbx_strand_id
1 'polypeptide(L)'
;MSIRLPAKRLGLLHRLFNARTAGVLALVLLLGGCARAPVLLESTQRDLPPQAELQDVPFFAQTEYQCGPATLAMVLTHEGVDTSVDELIPQVFIPGRDGSVQPEMLATVRRQERLAIPIRATMDALLGHLAAGDPVVVMQNLALPAFPMWHYAVAIGYDLPDETLLLRSGEIERHRLSFSRFDATWARSQRWGFVVSQPGTLPEGVTARNALEAISAFEEQHGSEKTLSSWQAFSERFPQNPTGQFALGNALYADGQPEAALAAFETATSLDPEMGAAWLNLAILQFQQARLADARASLTQAASLEGEWQPRARQLLETL
;
A
#
# COMPACT_ATOMS: atom_id res chain seq x y z
N MET A 1 81.64 -19.16 -26.41
CA MET A 1 81.33 -19.14 -24.96
C MET A 1 79.87 -18.73 -24.81
N SER A 2 78.96 -19.73 -24.79
CA SER A 2 77.51 -19.52 -24.86
C SER A 2 76.92 -19.65 -23.45
N ILE A 3 76.44 -18.54 -22.88
CA ILE A 3 75.81 -18.51 -21.57
C ILE A 3 74.31 -18.75 -21.76
N ARG A 4 73.86 -19.96 -21.42
CA ARG A 4 72.43 -20.29 -21.31
C ARG A 4 71.88 -19.67 -20.02
N LEU A 5 70.93 -18.74 -20.15
CA LEU A 5 70.08 -18.30 -19.05
C LEU A 5 68.96 -19.34 -18.81
N PRO A 6 68.59 -19.64 -17.55
CA PRO A 6 67.66 -20.72 -17.24
C PRO A 6 66.20 -20.32 -17.52
N ALA A 7 65.48 -21.18 -18.25
CA ALA A 7 64.09 -21.05 -18.70
C ALA A 7 63.02 -21.04 -17.58
N LYS A 8 63.38 -20.85 -16.31
CA LYS A 8 62.43 -20.94 -15.16
C LYS A 8 61.81 -19.61 -14.73
N ARG A 9 62.25 -18.45 -15.25
CA ARG A 9 61.70 -17.14 -14.85
C ARG A 9 60.64 -16.54 -15.79
N LEU A 10 60.41 -17.11 -16.98
CA LEU A 10 59.34 -16.64 -17.89
C LEU A 10 57.94 -17.20 -17.54
N GLY A 11 57.88 -18.38 -16.92
CA GLY A 11 56.61 -19.05 -16.60
C GLY A 11 55.83 -18.48 -15.41
N LEU A 12 56.49 -17.78 -14.49
CA LEU A 12 55.84 -17.23 -13.29
C LEU A 12 55.06 -15.93 -13.58
N LEU A 13 55.59 -15.08 -14.46
CA LEU A 13 54.94 -13.85 -14.90
C LEU A 13 53.71 -14.12 -15.78
N HIS A 14 53.75 -15.15 -16.65
CA HIS A 14 52.58 -15.59 -17.43
C HIS A 14 51.47 -16.21 -16.56
N ARG A 15 51.83 -16.96 -15.51
CA ARG A 15 50.85 -17.55 -14.57
C ARG A 15 50.15 -16.51 -13.70
N LEU A 16 50.85 -15.43 -13.30
CA LEU A 16 50.25 -14.33 -12.52
C LEU A 16 49.32 -13.44 -13.36
N PHE A 17 49.61 -13.26 -14.65
CA PHE A 17 48.72 -12.53 -15.57
C PHE A 17 47.43 -13.33 -15.89
N ASN A 18 47.56 -14.65 -16.03
CA ASN A 18 46.42 -15.55 -16.24
C ASN A 18 45.56 -15.75 -14.97
N ALA A 19 46.15 -15.72 -13.77
CA ALA A 19 45.41 -15.79 -12.51
C ALA A 19 44.63 -14.51 -12.22
N ARG A 20 45.17 -13.33 -12.57
CA ARG A 20 44.48 -12.04 -12.45
C ARG A 20 43.32 -11.91 -13.44
N THR A 21 43.50 -12.32 -14.69
CA THR A 21 42.43 -12.32 -15.70
C THR A 21 41.37 -13.38 -15.40
N ALA A 22 41.74 -14.57 -14.94
CA ALA A 22 40.79 -15.58 -14.48
C ALA A 22 40.02 -15.15 -13.22
N GLY A 23 40.67 -14.44 -12.29
CA GLY A 23 40.01 -13.86 -11.13
C GLY A 23 39.01 -12.76 -11.49
N VAL A 24 39.33 -11.90 -12.46
CA VAL A 24 38.41 -10.88 -12.99
C VAL A 24 37.26 -11.52 -13.76
N LEU A 25 37.51 -12.55 -14.59
CA LEU A 25 36.44 -13.28 -15.30
C LEU A 25 35.53 -14.06 -14.36
N ALA A 26 36.07 -14.68 -13.31
CA ALA A 26 35.28 -15.35 -12.28
C ALA A 26 34.45 -14.36 -11.47
N LEU A 27 34.97 -13.16 -11.18
CA LEU A 27 34.21 -12.09 -10.53
C LEU A 27 33.11 -11.54 -11.45
N VAL A 28 33.36 -11.40 -12.76
CA VAL A 28 32.35 -10.99 -13.76
C VAL A 28 31.26 -12.05 -13.94
N LEU A 29 31.60 -13.34 -13.90
CA LEU A 29 30.63 -14.44 -13.95
C LEU A 29 29.83 -14.60 -12.66
N LEU A 30 30.41 -14.27 -11.49
CA LEU A 30 29.71 -14.23 -10.20
C LEU A 30 28.82 -12.99 -10.04
N LEU A 31 29.10 -11.91 -10.76
CA LEU A 31 28.28 -10.68 -10.80
C LEU A 31 27.24 -10.68 -11.94
N GLY A 32 27.19 -11.74 -12.75
CA GLY A 32 26.14 -12.00 -13.73
C GLY A 32 24.83 -12.45 -13.05
N GLY A 33 24.36 -11.72 -12.04
CA GLY A 33 23.00 -11.88 -11.56
C GLY A 33 22.07 -11.42 -12.68
N CYS A 34 21.48 -12.37 -13.41
CA CYS A 34 20.43 -12.06 -14.38
C CYS A 34 19.32 -11.32 -13.64
N ALA A 35 19.25 -10.00 -13.81
CA ALA A 35 18.12 -9.21 -13.38
C ALA A 35 16.92 -9.66 -14.23
N ARG A 36 16.23 -10.70 -13.75
CA ARG A 36 15.08 -11.28 -14.43
C ARG A 36 13.93 -10.27 -14.35
N ALA A 37 13.36 -9.94 -15.50
CA ALA A 37 12.17 -9.09 -15.54
C ALA A 37 11.05 -9.71 -14.67
N PRO A 38 10.22 -8.89 -14.02
CA PRO A 38 9.03 -9.39 -13.33
C PRO A 38 8.16 -10.13 -14.34
N VAL A 39 7.73 -11.35 -13.99
CA VAL A 39 6.83 -12.12 -14.84
C VAL A 39 5.41 -11.62 -14.57
N LEU A 40 4.85 -10.89 -15.53
CA LEU A 40 3.46 -10.44 -15.49
C LEU A 40 2.50 -11.60 -15.72
N LEU A 41 1.31 -11.52 -15.15
CA LEU A 41 0.22 -12.45 -15.45
C LEU A 41 -0.22 -12.30 -16.90
N GLU A 42 -0.66 -13.41 -17.51
CA GLU A 42 -1.21 -13.38 -18.87
C GLU A 42 -2.43 -12.46 -18.99
N SER A 43 -3.25 -12.38 -17.93
CA SER A 43 -4.38 -11.44 -17.87
C SER A 43 -3.90 -10.00 -17.91
N THR A 44 -2.85 -9.65 -17.16
CA THR A 44 -2.27 -8.30 -17.16
C THR A 44 -1.79 -7.89 -18.55
N GLN A 45 -1.11 -8.79 -19.26
CA GLN A 45 -0.64 -8.52 -20.62
C GLN A 45 -1.78 -8.37 -21.64
N ARG A 46 -2.93 -9.00 -21.38
CA ARG A 46 -4.08 -9.00 -22.29
C ARG A 46 -5.03 -7.83 -22.04
N ASP A 47 -5.28 -7.54 -20.78
CA ASP A 47 -6.39 -6.70 -20.35
C ASP A 47 -5.97 -5.22 -20.17
N LEU A 48 -4.68 -4.97 -19.91
CA LEU A 48 -4.15 -3.61 -19.80
C LEU A 48 -3.90 -2.98 -21.18
N PRO A 49 -4.11 -1.65 -21.33
CA PRO A 49 -3.70 -0.95 -22.54
C PRO A 49 -2.18 -1.10 -22.75
N PRO A 50 -1.67 -1.06 -24.00
CA PRO A 50 -0.24 -1.24 -24.28
C PRO A 50 0.65 -0.17 -23.63
N GLN A 51 0.10 1.01 -23.38
CA GLN A 51 0.78 2.12 -22.72
C GLN A 51 -0.23 2.95 -21.92
N ALA A 52 0.21 3.53 -20.81
CA ALA A 52 -0.56 4.51 -20.04
C ALA A 52 0.42 5.54 -19.45
N GLU A 53 0.03 6.82 -19.42
CA GLU A 53 0.82 7.89 -18.79
C GLU A 53 -0.10 8.98 -18.24
N LEU A 54 0.00 9.23 -16.94
CA LEU A 54 -0.72 10.24 -16.18
C LEU A 54 0.05 11.56 -16.26
N GLN A 55 -0.16 12.29 -17.35
CA GLN A 55 0.58 13.52 -17.68
C GLN A 55 0.23 14.69 -16.75
N ASP A 56 -0.94 14.64 -16.14
CA ASP A 56 -1.51 15.63 -15.23
C ASP A 56 -0.96 15.52 -13.80
N VAL A 57 -0.20 14.46 -13.47
CA VAL A 57 0.52 14.37 -12.20
C VAL A 57 1.62 15.43 -12.18
N PRO A 58 1.55 16.43 -11.28
CA PRO A 58 2.50 17.53 -11.24
C PRO A 58 3.89 17.03 -10.86
N PHE A 59 4.91 17.84 -11.15
CA PHE A 59 6.29 17.53 -10.81
C PHE A 59 6.87 18.58 -9.87
N PHE A 60 7.30 18.12 -8.71
CA PHE A 60 8.11 18.87 -7.76
C PHE A 60 9.50 18.23 -7.68
N ALA A 61 10.53 18.97 -8.09
CA ALA A 61 11.90 18.46 -8.07
C ALA A 61 12.32 18.10 -6.65
N GLN A 62 12.88 16.91 -6.49
CA GLN A 62 13.24 16.36 -5.18
C GLN A 62 14.71 16.67 -4.90
N THR A 63 14.97 17.59 -3.98
CA THR A 63 16.33 17.85 -3.48
C THR A 63 16.66 16.94 -2.28
N GLU A 64 17.87 17.03 -1.75
CA GLU A 64 18.35 16.16 -0.67
C GLU A 64 17.36 16.15 0.51
N TYR A 65 16.98 14.95 0.97
CA TYR A 65 16.01 14.71 2.05
C TYR A 65 14.54 15.12 1.80
N GLN A 66 14.16 15.51 0.57
CA GLN A 66 12.80 15.96 0.24
C GLN A 66 11.97 14.94 -0.57
N CYS A 67 12.48 13.75 -0.85
CA CYS A 67 11.78 12.78 -1.69
C CYS A 67 10.41 12.35 -1.14
N GLY A 68 10.24 12.26 0.19
CA GLY A 68 8.93 11.97 0.81
C GLY A 68 7.92 13.11 0.63
N PRO A 69 8.17 14.32 1.16
CA PRO A 69 7.26 15.47 1.01
C PRO A 69 6.94 15.79 -0.45
N ALA A 70 7.92 15.71 -1.34
CA ALA A 70 7.71 15.98 -2.76
C ALA A 70 6.80 14.94 -3.43
N THR A 71 7.01 13.64 -3.18
CA THR A 71 6.12 12.60 -3.73
C THR A 71 4.70 12.73 -3.19
N LEU A 72 4.52 13.07 -1.91
CA LEU A 72 3.21 13.34 -1.34
C LEU A 72 2.55 14.56 -1.98
N ALA A 73 3.27 15.66 -2.16
CA ALA A 73 2.73 16.84 -2.84
C ALA A 73 2.23 16.48 -4.24
N MET A 74 2.99 15.68 -5.00
CA MET A 74 2.57 15.25 -6.35
C MET A 74 1.24 14.51 -6.35
N VAL A 75 1.10 13.47 -5.51
CA VAL A 75 -0.12 12.65 -5.49
C VAL A 75 -1.30 13.34 -4.80
N LEU A 76 -1.06 14.18 -3.80
CA LEU A 76 -2.11 14.95 -3.13
C LEU A 76 -2.68 16.03 -4.05
N THR A 77 -1.81 16.75 -4.78
CA THR A 77 -2.26 17.73 -5.77
C THR A 77 -2.99 17.08 -6.94
N HIS A 78 -2.55 15.90 -7.38
CA HIS A 78 -3.30 15.10 -8.36
C HIS A 78 -4.72 14.77 -7.86
N GLU A 79 -4.86 14.46 -6.56
CA GLU A 79 -6.13 14.23 -5.87
C GLU A 79 -6.90 15.52 -5.50
N GLY A 80 -6.50 16.65 -6.07
CA GLY A 80 -7.16 17.95 -5.88
C GLY A 80 -6.95 18.58 -4.50
N VAL A 81 -5.96 18.13 -3.72
CA VAL A 81 -5.56 18.78 -2.47
C VAL A 81 -4.63 19.95 -2.78
N ASP A 82 -5.01 21.15 -2.35
CA ASP A 82 -4.15 22.32 -2.42
C ASP A 82 -3.08 22.22 -1.32
N THR A 83 -1.87 21.80 -1.72
CA THR A 83 -0.73 21.68 -0.81
C THR A 83 0.59 21.86 -1.54
N SER A 84 1.67 22.10 -0.78
CA SER A 84 3.02 22.26 -1.31
C SER A 84 4.04 21.40 -0.57
N VAL A 85 5.22 21.21 -1.17
CA VAL A 85 6.32 20.49 -0.54
C VAL A 85 6.68 21.10 0.83
N ASP A 86 6.76 22.44 0.90
CA ASP A 86 7.16 23.17 2.10
C ASP A 86 6.18 22.95 3.27
N GLU A 87 4.88 22.84 2.99
CA GLU A 87 3.85 22.55 3.98
C GLU A 87 3.92 21.10 4.52
N LEU A 88 4.39 20.17 3.70
CA LEU A 88 4.45 18.75 4.02
C LEU A 88 5.77 18.36 4.72
N ILE A 89 6.87 19.08 4.49
CA ILE A 89 8.16 18.84 5.17
C ILE A 89 8.02 18.60 6.68
N PRO A 90 7.41 19.51 7.48
CA PRO A 90 7.33 19.34 8.93
C PRO A 90 6.45 18.16 9.37
N GLN A 91 5.60 17.63 8.48
CA GLN A 91 4.68 16.54 8.80
C GLN A 91 5.29 15.15 8.56
N VAL A 92 6.26 15.06 7.66
CA VAL A 92 6.82 13.79 7.17
C VAL A 92 8.26 13.59 7.66
N PHE A 93 9.00 14.69 7.91
CA PHE A 93 10.39 14.64 8.34
C PHE A 93 10.52 14.39 9.85
N ILE A 94 11.33 13.40 10.23
CA ILE A 94 11.66 13.13 11.64
C ILE A 94 13.12 13.51 11.92
N PRO A 95 13.38 14.45 12.85
CA PRO A 95 14.74 14.75 13.30
C PRO A 95 15.46 13.49 13.81
N GLY A 96 16.64 13.18 13.27
CA GLY A 96 17.47 12.04 13.68
C GLY A 96 17.22 10.73 12.93
N ARG A 97 16.34 10.70 11.92
CA ARG A 97 16.14 9.55 11.00
C ARG A 97 16.47 9.86 9.54
N ASP A 98 17.08 11.01 9.26
CA ASP A 98 17.58 11.46 7.94
C ASP A 98 16.64 11.12 6.76
N GLY A 99 15.33 11.35 6.92
CA GLY A 99 14.36 11.16 5.85
C GLY A 99 12.93 10.89 6.30
N SER A 100 12.11 10.55 5.31
CA SER A 100 10.70 10.21 5.46
C SER A 100 10.51 8.71 5.66
N VAL A 101 9.67 8.35 6.62
CA VAL A 101 9.37 6.96 6.98
C VAL A 101 7.95 6.58 6.54
N GLN A 102 7.75 5.30 6.22
CA GLN A 102 6.52 4.81 5.59
C GLN A 102 5.24 5.12 6.40
N PRO A 103 5.19 4.92 7.73
CA PRO A 103 4.00 5.24 8.52
C PRO A 103 3.62 6.72 8.46
N GLU A 104 4.61 7.60 8.45
CA GLU A 104 4.46 9.06 8.40
C GLU A 104 3.99 9.53 7.02
N MET A 105 4.39 8.84 5.95
CA MET A 105 3.83 9.06 4.61
C MET A 105 2.33 8.82 4.62
N LEU A 106 1.89 7.64 5.09
CA LEU A 106 0.47 7.28 5.15
C LEU A 106 -0.31 8.19 6.12
N ALA A 107 0.28 8.52 7.27
CA ALA A 107 -0.34 9.42 8.24
C ALA A 107 -0.49 10.85 7.70
N THR A 108 0.45 11.33 6.88
CA THR A 108 0.35 12.66 6.26
C THR A 108 -0.80 12.70 5.26
N VAL A 109 -0.98 11.67 4.43
CA VAL A 109 -2.14 11.57 3.54
C VAL A 109 -3.45 11.62 4.32
N ARG A 110 -3.53 10.89 5.45
CA ARG A 110 -4.72 10.93 6.31
C ARG A 110 -4.93 12.31 6.95
N ARG A 111 -3.88 13.01 7.37
CA ARG A 111 -3.97 14.41 7.83
C ARG A 111 -4.55 15.34 6.77
N GLN A 112 -4.34 15.04 5.49
CA GLN A 112 -4.92 15.77 4.36
C GLN A 112 -6.33 15.28 3.97
N GLU A 113 -7.01 14.56 4.88
CA GLU A 113 -8.35 14.02 4.68
C GLU A 113 -8.48 13.16 3.41
N ARG A 114 -7.45 12.36 3.14
CA ARG A 114 -7.42 11.36 2.07
C ARG A 114 -7.14 9.97 2.63
N LEU A 115 -7.56 8.93 1.91
CA LEU A 115 -7.20 7.55 2.18
C LEU A 115 -5.84 7.25 1.55
N ALA A 116 -4.91 6.69 2.34
CA ALA A 116 -3.68 6.09 1.82
C ALA A 116 -3.85 4.58 1.79
N ILE A 117 -3.97 4.01 0.59
CA ILE A 117 -4.28 2.59 0.42
C ILE A 117 -3.03 1.85 -0.06
N PRO A 118 -2.42 0.99 0.78
CA PRO A 118 -1.31 0.16 0.34
C PRO A 118 -1.72 -0.71 -0.85
N ILE A 119 -0.85 -0.81 -1.87
CA ILE A 119 -1.11 -1.68 -3.02
C ILE A 119 -0.58 -3.09 -2.73
N ARG A 120 -1.03 -4.08 -3.52
CA ARG A 120 -0.38 -5.40 -3.49
C ARG A 120 1.07 -5.26 -3.97
N ALA A 121 1.96 -6.00 -3.33
CA ALA A 121 3.41 -6.04 -3.62
C ALA A 121 3.73 -6.81 -4.93
N THR A 122 3.10 -6.44 -6.04
CA THR A 122 3.30 -7.04 -7.38
C THR A 122 3.33 -5.98 -8.47
N MET A 123 4.06 -6.26 -9.55
CA MET A 123 4.09 -5.38 -10.72
C MET A 123 2.70 -5.25 -11.35
N ASP A 124 1.93 -6.35 -11.42
CA ASP A 124 0.56 -6.35 -11.97
C ASP A 124 -0.37 -5.37 -11.25
N ALA A 125 -0.26 -5.26 -9.92
CA ALA A 125 -1.09 -4.34 -9.15
C ALA A 125 -0.68 -2.88 -9.42
N LEU A 126 0.63 -2.60 -9.46
CA LEU A 126 1.14 -1.28 -9.80
C LEU A 126 0.68 -0.86 -11.21
N LEU A 127 0.83 -1.72 -12.21
CA LEU A 127 0.42 -1.41 -13.59
C LEU A 127 -1.10 -1.25 -13.72
N GLY A 128 -1.88 -2.05 -12.98
CA GLY A 128 -3.34 -1.92 -12.92
C GLY A 128 -3.78 -0.56 -12.40
N HIS A 129 -3.17 -0.08 -11.31
CA HIS A 129 -3.43 1.26 -10.78
C HIS A 129 -3.11 2.36 -11.79
N LEU A 130 -1.93 2.29 -12.44
CA LEU A 130 -1.56 3.27 -13.46
C LEU A 130 -2.52 3.27 -14.66
N ALA A 131 -3.03 2.10 -15.04
CA ALA A 131 -4.02 1.97 -16.11
C ALA A 131 -5.39 2.55 -15.72
N ALA A 132 -5.75 2.46 -14.43
CA ALA A 132 -7.00 2.98 -13.88
C ALA A 132 -6.97 4.49 -13.62
N GLY A 133 -5.80 5.13 -13.69
CA GLY A 133 -5.65 6.56 -13.43
C GLY A 133 -4.94 6.89 -12.13
N ASP A 134 -4.56 5.91 -11.32
CA ASP A 134 -4.01 6.14 -9.98
C ASP A 134 -2.48 6.23 -10.01
N PRO A 135 -1.86 7.39 -9.71
CA PRO A 135 -0.41 7.45 -9.53
C PRO A 135 0.01 6.70 -8.26
N VAL A 136 1.08 5.91 -8.36
CA VAL A 136 1.52 5.04 -7.27
C VAL A 136 2.77 5.60 -6.62
N VAL A 137 2.70 5.94 -5.33
CA VAL A 137 3.90 6.25 -4.55
C VAL A 137 4.63 4.95 -4.26
N VAL A 138 5.93 4.89 -4.55
CA VAL A 138 6.77 3.71 -4.38
C VAL A 138 8.04 4.03 -3.61
N MET A 139 8.52 3.07 -2.83
CA MET A 139 9.81 3.18 -2.14
C MET A 139 10.84 2.25 -2.78
N GLN A 140 11.96 2.80 -3.23
CA GLN A 140 13.07 2.06 -3.82
C GLN A 140 14.30 2.11 -2.93
N ASN A 141 15.14 1.09 -3.01
CA ASN A 141 16.53 1.19 -2.55
C ASN A 141 17.44 1.20 -3.78
N LEU A 142 17.96 2.39 -4.12
CA LEU A 142 18.75 2.62 -5.33
C LEU A 142 20.18 2.08 -5.23
N ALA A 143 20.67 1.83 -4.01
CA ALA A 143 22.01 1.32 -3.77
C ALA A 143 22.00 -0.16 -3.34
N LEU A 144 23.19 -0.74 -3.19
CA LEU A 144 23.33 -2.15 -2.81
C LEU A 144 22.85 -2.37 -1.36
N PRO A 145 22.36 -3.58 -1.00
CA PRO A 145 21.85 -3.86 0.34
C PRO A 145 22.83 -3.53 1.49
N ALA A 146 24.14 -3.62 1.23
CA ALA A 146 25.18 -3.30 2.22
C ALA A 146 25.31 -1.79 2.52
N PHE A 147 24.84 -0.92 1.62
CA PHE A 147 24.89 0.54 1.75
C PHE A 147 23.60 1.12 1.16
N PRO A 148 22.46 1.07 1.89
CA PRO A 148 21.16 1.40 1.34
C PRO A 148 21.04 2.90 1.01
N MET A 149 20.33 3.20 -0.08
CA MET A 149 19.92 4.55 -0.46
C MET A 149 18.41 4.51 -0.72
N TRP A 150 17.64 4.86 0.31
CA TRP A 150 16.19 4.85 0.25
C TRP A 150 15.66 6.08 -0.50
N HIS A 151 14.73 5.84 -1.41
CA HIS A 151 14.23 6.87 -2.32
C HIS A 151 12.73 6.67 -2.58
N TYR A 152 11.95 7.73 -2.42
CA TYR A 152 10.56 7.73 -2.86
C TYR A 152 10.44 8.27 -4.28
N ALA A 153 9.57 7.66 -5.07
CA ALA A 153 9.19 8.13 -6.40
C ALA A 153 7.69 7.98 -6.60
N VAL A 154 7.15 8.62 -7.63
CA VAL A 154 5.76 8.39 -8.07
C VAL A 154 5.80 7.71 -9.42
N ALA A 155 5.26 6.51 -9.52
CA ALA A 155 5.00 5.87 -10.81
C ALA A 155 3.79 6.55 -11.45
N ILE A 156 3.94 6.94 -12.71
CA ILE A 156 2.94 7.71 -13.46
C ILE A 156 2.57 7.07 -14.79
N GLY A 157 3.20 5.96 -15.17
CA GLY A 157 2.89 5.33 -16.44
C GLY A 157 3.79 4.16 -16.77
N TYR A 158 3.47 3.50 -17.87
CA TYR A 158 4.21 2.37 -18.39
C TYR A 158 4.05 2.23 -19.91
N ASP A 159 4.96 1.46 -20.49
CA ASP A 159 4.95 0.97 -21.86
C ASP A 159 5.22 -0.53 -21.80
N LEU A 160 4.21 -1.36 -22.12
CA LEU A 160 4.32 -2.82 -22.08
C LEU A 160 5.24 -3.37 -23.17
N PRO A 161 5.11 -2.96 -24.46
CA PRO A 161 6.04 -3.39 -25.51
C PRO A 161 7.51 -3.13 -25.20
N ASP A 162 7.83 -1.95 -24.66
CA ASP A 162 9.19 -1.56 -24.31
C ASP A 162 9.60 -1.98 -22.89
N GLU A 163 8.71 -2.68 -22.16
CA GLU A 163 8.86 -3.06 -20.74
C GLU A 163 9.42 -1.92 -19.87
N THR A 164 8.86 -0.73 -20.03
CA THR A 164 9.37 0.50 -19.43
C THR A 164 8.36 1.12 -18.47
N LEU A 165 8.81 1.53 -17.29
CA LEU A 165 8.05 2.30 -16.30
C LEU A 165 8.47 3.77 -16.35
N LEU A 166 7.49 4.66 -16.15
CA LEU A 166 7.65 6.10 -16.09
C LEU A 166 7.46 6.58 -14.65
N LEU A 167 8.42 7.36 -14.16
CA LEU A 167 8.44 7.85 -12.78
C LEU A 167 8.66 9.37 -12.74
N ARG A 168 8.01 10.05 -11.78
CA ARG A 168 8.51 11.31 -11.21
C ARG A 168 9.53 10.98 -10.13
N SER A 169 10.81 11.32 -10.32
CA SER A 169 11.88 10.82 -9.43
C SER A 169 13.11 11.73 -9.42
N GLY A 170 13.56 12.15 -8.23
CA GLY A 170 14.71 13.04 -8.09
C GLY A 170 14.45 14.39 -8.76
N GLU A 171 15.44 14.87 -9.51
CA GLU A 171 15.34 16.07 -10.36
C GLU A 171 14.82 15.75 -11.77
N ILE A 172 14.48 14.48 -12.05
CA ILE A 172 14.05 14.03 -13.38
C ILE A 172 12.53 13.95 -13.41
N GLU A 173 11.92 14.88 -14.15
CA GLU A 173 10.47 14.95 -14.34
C GLU A 173 9.91 13.68 -14.98
N ARG A 174 10.53 13.19 -16.05
CA ARG A 174 10.06 11.98 -16.76
C ARG A 174 11.14 10.92 -16.79
N HIS A 175 11.33 10.25 -15.66
CA HIS A 175 12.36 9.22 -15.52
C HIS A 175 11.87 7.88 -16.08
N ARG A 176 12.52 7.39 -17.14
CA ARG A 176 12.22 6.09 -17.77
C ARG A 176 13.15 5.00 -17.23
N LEU A 177 12.60 3.90 -16.73
CA LEU A 177 13.36 2.72 -16.28
C LEU A 177 12.75 1.45 -16.89
N SER A 178 13.57 0.44 -17.19
CA SER A 178 13.02 -0.87 -17.54
C SER A 178 12.37 -1.54 -16.33
N PHE A 179 11.34 -2.36 -16.55
CA PHE A 179 10.64 -3.11 -15.51
C PHE A 179 11.60 -3.92 -14.64
N SER A 180 12.59 -4.58 -15.25
CA SER A 180 13.63 -5.34 -14.53
C SER A 180 14.44 -4.47 -13.56
N ARG A 181 14.90 -3.28 -14.01
CA ARG A 181 15.69 -2.37 -13.16
C ARG A 181 14.85 -1.79 -12.02
N PHE A 182 13.63 -1.38 -12.35
CA PHE A 182 12.69 -0.88 -11.36
C PHE A 182 12.38 -1.95 -10.30
N ASP A 183 11.92 -3.14 -10.71
CA ASP A 183 11.54 -4.21 -9.77
C ASP A 183 12.72 -4.64 -8.89
N ALA A 184 13.95 -4.69 -9.43
CA ALA A 184 15.14 -5.05 -8.65
C ALA A 184 15.42 -4.07 -7.49
N THR A 185 15.10 -2.78 -7.65
CA THR A 185 15.27 -1.76 -6.61
C THR A 185 14.05 -1.64 -5.70
N TRP A 186 12.85 -1.91 -6.24
CA TRP A 186 11.58 -1.90 -5.51
C TRP A 186 11.42 -3.13 -4.61
N ALA A 187 11.86 -4.31 -5.06
CA ALA A 187 11.84 -5.53 -4.25
C ALA A 187 12.62 -5.42 -2.94
N ARG A 188 13.62 -4.53 -2.86
CA ARG A 188 14.41 -4.27 -1.65
C ARG A 188 13.61 -3.57 -0.55
N SER A 189 12.53 -2.87 -0.89
CA SER A 189 11.55 -2.32 0.05
C SER A 189 10.38 -3.28 0.30
N GLN A 190 10.49 -4.54 -0.13
CA GLN A 190 9.39 -5.49 -0.19
C GLN A 190 8.27 -5.04 -1.14
N ARG A 191 8.63 -4.29 -2.19
CA ARG A 191 7.69 -3.69 -3.15
C ARG A 191 6.64 -2.82 -2.48
N TRP A 192 7.09 -2.01 -1.52
CA TRP A 192 6.20 -1.11 -0.82
C TRP A 192 5.71 0.01 -1.75
N GLY A 193 4.41 0.25 -1.72
CA GLY A 193 3.77 1.37 -2.40
C GLY A 193 2.32 1.53 -1.98
N PHE A 194 1.75 2.68 -2.28
CA PHE A 194 0.36 3.00 -1.98
C PHE A 194 -0.20 3.98 -3.02
N VAL A 195 -1.52 4.02 -3.11
CA VAL A 195 -2.29 5.02 -3.86
C VAL A 195 -3.04 5.94 -2.89
N VAL A 196 -3.35 7.14 -3.33
CA VAL A 196 -4.17 8.10 -2.59
C VAL A 196 -5.56 8.12 -3.20
N SER A 197 -6.59 8.23 -2.37
CA SER A 197 -7.98 8.35 -2.85
C SER A 197 -8.82 9.20 -1.90
N GLN A 198 -9.93 9.71 -2.40
CA GLN A 198 -10.90 10.46 -1.60
C GLN A 198 -11.77 9.50 -0.77
N PRO A 199 -12.20 9.88 0.45
CA PRO A 199 -13.21 9.12 1.19
C PRO A 199 -14.45 8.86 0.33
N GLY A 200 -14.95 7.62 0.34
CA GLY A 200 -16.05 7.17 -0.52
C GLY A 200 -15.64 6.73 -1.93
N THR A 201 -14.37 6.78 -2.28
CA THR A 201 -13.84 6.19 -3.52
C THR A 201 -12.90 5.03 -3.19
N LEU A 202 -13.00 3.95 -3.94
CA LEU A 202 -12.10 2.81 -3.85
C LEU A 202 -11.46 2.54 -5.22
N PRO A 203 -10.15 2.80 -5.37
CA PRO A 203 -9.43 2.52 -6.60
C PRO A 203 -9.56 1.06 -7.06
N GLU A 204 -9.49 0.84 -8.37
CA GLU A 204 -9.53 -0.51 -8.92
C GLU A 204 -8.33 -1.35 -8.46
N GLY A 205 -8.49 -2.67 -8.40
CA GLY A 205 -7.40 -3.58 -8.00
C GLY A 205 -7.05 -3.61 -6.52
N VAL A 206 -7.63 -2.72 -5.69
CA VAL A 206 -7.53 -2.76 -4.23
C VAL A 206 -8.20 -4.03 -3.70
N THR A 207 -7.57 -4.66 -2.70
CA THR A 207 -8.13 -5.83 -2.02
C THR A 207 -8.95 -5.42 -0.79
N ALA A 208 -9.90 -6.27 -0.38
CA ALA A 208 -10.66 -6.07 0.85
C ALA A 208 -9.75 -5.85 2.08
N ARG A 209 -8.62 -6.56 2.17
CA ARG A 209 -7.66 -6.38 3.27
C ARG A 209 -7.07 -4.97 3.29
N ASN A 210 -6.53 -4.53 2.15
CA ASN A 210 -5.83 -3.24 2.08
C ASN A 210 -6.80 -2.06 2.22
N ALA A 211 -8.01 -2.17 1.64
CA ALA A 211 -9.04 -1.16 1.83
C ALA A 211 -9.49 -1.08 3.30
N LEU A 212 -9.72 -2.23 3.96
CA LEU A 212 -10.12 -2.25 5.37
C LEU A 212 -9.06 -1.61 6.25
N GLU A 213 -7.79 -1.95 6.06
CA GLU A 213 -6.66 -1.32 6.78
C GLU A 213 -6.64 0.21 6.59
N ALA A 214 -6.78 0.68 5.36
CA ALA A 214 -6.72 2.11 5.04
C ALA A 214 -7.92 2.89 5.60
N ILE A 215 -9.13 2.32 5.49
CA ILE A 215 -10.36 2.96 5.97
C ILE A 215 -10.38 2.97 7.50
N SER A 216 -10.02 1.86 8.17
CA SER A 216 -9.92 1.82 9.64
C SER A 216 -8.89 2.82 10.17
N ALA A 217 -7.71 2.92 9.55
CA ALA A 217 -6.70 3.91 9.95
C ALA A 217 -7.16 5.36 9.73
N PHE A 218 -8.04 5.60 8.75
CA PHE A 218 -8.67 6.90 8.54
C PHE A 218 -9.74 7.19 9.60
N GLU A 219 -10.56 6.20 9.93
CA GLU A 219 -11.60 6.29 10.96
C GLU A 219 -11.01 6.59 12.34
N GLU A 220 -9.89 5.95 12.71
CA GLU A 220 -9.19 6.21 13.97
C GLU A 220 -8.81 7.68 14.15
N GLN A 221 -8.53 8.38 13.05
CA GLN A 221 -8.12 9.78 13.06
C GLN A 221 -9.30 10.76 12.95
N HIS A 222 -10.34 10.40 12.19
CA HIS A 222 -11.39 11.34 11.76
C HIS A 222 -12.79 11.01 12.29
N GLY A 223 -12.96 9.83 12.89
CA GLY A 223 -14.24 9.32 13.38
C GLY A 223 -15.12 8.71 12.28
N SER A 224 -16.20 8.07 12.73
CA SER A 224 -17.07 7.26 11.87
C SER A 224 -17.90 8.10 10.90
N GLU A 225 -18.25 9.35 11.25
CA GLU A 225 -19.02 10.27 10.39
C GLU A 225 -18.28 10.55 9.08
N LYS A 226 -17.00 10.95 9.15
CA LYS A 226 -16.16 11.20 7.96
C LYS A 226 -15.81 9.93 7.17
N THR A 227 -16.06 8.75 7.75
CA THR A 227 -15.68 7.47 7.15
C THR A 227 -16.86 6.71 6.54
N LEU A 228 -18.10 7.15 6.79
CA LEU A 228 -19.30 6.47 6.32
C LEU A 228 -19.28 6.20 4.82
N SER A 229 -18.95 7.19 4.00
CA SER A 229 -18.89 7.03 2.54
C SER A 229 -17.88 5.95 2.11
N SER A 230 -16.72 5.89 2.79
CA SER A 230 -15.70 4.86 2.53
C SER A 230 -16.17 3.47 2.91
N TRP A 231 -16.87 3.31 4.04
CA TRP A 231 -17.46 2.03 4.42
C TRP A 231 -18.60 1.61 3.50
N GLN A 232 -19.39 2.54 2.97
CA GLN A 232 -20.40 2.27 1.95
C GLN A 232 -19.75 1.74 0.67
N ALA A 233 -18.76 2.46 0.12
CA ALA A 233 -18.01 2.03 -1.06
C ALA A 233 -17.34 0.66 -0.84
N PHE A 234 -16.80 0.42 0.36
CA PHE A 234 -16.22 -0.87 0.75
C PHE A 234 -17.25 -2.00 0.70
N SER A 235 -18.39 -1.83 1.35
CA SER A 235 -19.43 -2.86 1.43
C SER A 235 -20.12 -3.09 0.08
N GLU A 236 -20.20 -2.09 -0.79
CA GLU A 236 -20.63 -2.26 -2.18
C GLU A 236 -19.64 -3.14 -2.97
N ARG A 237 -18.34 -2.92 -2.80
CA ARG A 237 -17.30 -3.69 -3.51
C ARG A 237 -17.08 -5.08 -2.91
N PHE A 238 -17.21 -5.23 -1.61
CA PHE A 238 -16.93 -6.45 -0.85
C PHE A 238 -18.12 -6.86 0.04
N PRO A 239 -19.30 -7.14 -0.53
CA PRO A 239 -20.54 -7.32 0.24
C PRO A 239 -20.51 -8.54 1.18
N GLN A 240 -19.63 -9.51 0.91
CA GLN A 240 -19.46 -10.73 1.72
C GLN A 240 -18.37 -10.59 2.81
N ASN A 241 -17.88 -9.38 3.09
CA ASN A 241 -16.91 -9.15 4.16
C ASN A 241 -17.63 -8.79 5.48
N PRO A 242 -17.61 -9.66 6.50
CA PRO A 242 -18.35 -9.42 7.75
C PRO A 242 -17.81 -8.21 8.52
N THR A 243 -16.50 -8.00 8.54
CA THR A 243 -15.88 -6.87 9.25
C THR A 243 -16.25 -5.53 8.62
N GLY A 244 -16.32 -5.46 7.29
CA GLY A 244 -16.79 -4.26 6.57
C GLY A 244 -18.26 -3.96 6.85
N GLN A 245 -19.12 -4.97 6.89
CA GLN A 245 -20.53 -4.80 7.25
C GLN A 245 -20.70 -4.34 8.70
N PHE A 246 -19.90 -4.87 9.62
CA PHE A 246 -19.88 -4.42 11.01
C PHE A 246 -19.41 -2.97 11.14
N ALA A 247 -18.32 -2.59 10.47
CA ALA A 247 -17.82 -1.22 10.47
C ALA A 247 -18.81 -0.23 9.83
N LEU A 248 -19.46 -0.63 8.73
CA LEU A 248 -20.54 0.13 8.10
C LEU A 248 -21.71 0.33 9.08
N GLY A 249 -22.12 -0.71 9.81
CA GLY A 249 -23.17 -0.60 10.84
C GLY A 249 -22.81 0.40 11.94
N ASN A 250 -21.56 0.40 12.41
CA ASN A 250 -21.09 1.39 13.39
C ASN A 250 -21.13 2.81 12.83
N ALA A 251 -20.67 3.00 11.58
CA ALA A 251 -20.68 4.31 10.93
C ALA A 251 -22.11 4.83 10.68
N LEU A 252 -23.03 3.97 10.21
CA LEU A 252 -24.43 4.31 10.03
C LEU A 252 -25.13 4.66 11.35
N TYR A 253 -24.81 3.95 12.42
CA TYR A 253 -25.36 4.25 13.74
C TYR A 253 -24.87 5.61 14.25
N ALA A 254 -23.57 5.91 14.10
CA ALA A 254 -22.98 7.19 14.46
C ALA A 254 -23.56 8.36 13.65
N ASP A 255 -23.88 8.13 12.37
CA ASP A 255 -24.53 9.10 11.48
C ASP A 255 -26.04 9.26 11.72
N GLY A 256 -26.63 8.50 12.65
CA GLY A 256 -28.05 8.62 12.99
C GLY A 256 -28.99 7.89 12.03
N GLN A 257 -28.51 6.85 11.35
CA GLN A 257 -29.28 5.98 10.45
C GLN A 257 -29.51 4.58 11.07
N PRO A 258 -30.33 4.45 12.13
CA PRO A 258 -30.44 3.21 12.91
C PRO A 258 -31.04 2.03 12.12
N GLU A 259 -31.96 2.26 11.19
CA GLU A 259 -32.51 1.14 10.39
C GLU A 259 -31.49 0.57 9.40
N ALA A 260 -30.67 1.43 8.79
CA ALA A 260 -29.59 0.99 7.91
C ALA A 260 -28.48 0.30 8.72
N ALA A 261 -28.15 0.82 9.90
CA ALA A 261 -27.19 0.19 10.81
C ALA A 261 -27.64 -1.21 11.25
N LEU A 262 -28.94 -1.37 11.55
CA LEU A 262 -29.53 -2.67 11.89
C LEU A 262 -29.30 -3.69 10.77
N ALA A 263 -29.63 -3.34 9.53
CA ALA A 263 -29.44 -4.21 8.37
C ALA A 263 -27.96 -4.59 8.13
N ALA A 264 -27.05 -3.64 8.34
CA ALA A 264 -25.61 -3.89 8.24
C ALA A 264 -25.11 -4.87 9.32
N PHE A 265 -25.56 -4.70 10.57
CA PHE A 265 -25.21 -5.64 11.64
C PHE A 265 -25.83 -7.03 11.45
N GLU A 266 -27.07 -7.13 10.97
CA GLU A 266 -27.70 -8.41 10.61
C GLU A 266 -26.91 -9.12 9.50
N THR A 267 -26.42 -8.38 8.51
CA THR A 267 -25.56 -8.93 7.46
C THR A 267 -24.23 -9.39 8.04
N ALA A 268 -23.61 -8.60 8.93
CA ALA A 268 -22.35 -8.95 9.58
C ALA A 268 -22.47 -10.25 10.38
N THR A 269 -23.51 -10.39 11.20
CA THR A 269 -23.74 -11.58 12.03
C THR A 269 -24.19 -12.81 11.22
N SER A 270 -24.83 -12.61 10.07
CA SER A 270 -25.11 -13.70 9.14
C SER A 270 -23.86 -14.20 8.41
N LEU A 271 -22.93 -13.31 8.08
CA LEU A 271 -21.68 -13.65 7.42
C LEU A 271 -20.66 -14.27 8.39
N ASP A 272 -20.63 -13.77 9.63
CA ASP A 272 -19.80 -14.29 10.71
C ASP A 272 -20.63 -14.45 12.00
N PRO A 273 -21.20 -15.65 12.22
CA PRO A 273 -21.97 -15.96 13.42
C PRO A 273 -21.16 -15.93 14.72
N GLU A 274 -19.83 -15.89 14.67
CA GLU A 274 -18.93 -15.84 15.82
C GLU A 274 -18.50 -14.40 16.17
N MET A 275 -18.94 -13.40 15.39
CA MET A 275 -18.65 -11.99 15.65
C MET A 275 -19.50 -11.42 16.79
N GLY A 276 -19.12 -11.74 18.03
CA GLY A 276 -19.91 -11.35 19.20
C GLY A 276 -20.07 -9.84 19.41
N ALA A 277 -19.11 -9.02 18.96
CA ALA A 277 -19.25 -7.56 18.94
C ALA A 277 -20.40 -7.09 18.02
N ALA A 278 -20.58 -7.72 16.86
CA ALA A 278 -21.69 -7.41 15.96
C ALA A 278 -23.03 -7.84 16.56
N TRP A 279 -23.10 -9.02 17.20
CA TRP A 279 -24.29 -9.46 17.92
C TRP A 279 -24.68 -8.51 19.06
N LEU A 280 -23.71 -7.99 19.81
CA LEU A 280 -23.96 -7.02 20.88
C LEU A 280 -24.51 -5.70 20.31
N ASN A 281 -23.92 -5.16 19.25
CA ASN A 281 -24.38 -3.91 18.64
C ASN A 281 -25.77 -4.07 18.02
N LEU A 282 -26.03 -5.20 17.35
CA LEU A 282 -27.35 -5.57 16.84
C LEU A 282 -28.39 -5.59 17.96
N ALA A 283 -28.09 -6.27 19.07
CA ALA A 283 -28.97 -6.35 20.23
C ALA A 283 -29.30 -4.98 20.84
N ILE A 284 -28.30 -4.12 21.01
CA ILE A 284 -28.48 -2.78 21.58
C ILE A 284 -29.45 -1.97 20.71
N LEU A 285 -29.31 -2.06 19.39
CA LEU A 285 -30.15 -1.34 18.45
C LEU A 285 -31.58 -1.89 18.41
N GLN A 286 -31.73 -3.22 18.43
CA GLN A 286 -33.04 -3.88 18.56
C GLN A 286 -33.75 -3.47 19.85
N PHE A 287 -33.02 -3.38 20.97
CA PHE A 287 -33.55 -2.92 22.25
C PHE A 287 -34.05 -1.47 22.18
N GLN A 288 -33.27 -0.56 21.60
CA GLN A 288 -33.67 0.84 21.39
C GLN A 288 -34.94 0.97 20.53
N GLN A 289 -35.16 0.05 19.61
CA GLN A 289 -36.36 -0.02 18.76
C GLN A 289 -37.52 -0.83 19.39
N ALA A 290 -37.43 -1.18 20.68
CA ALA A 290 -38.41 -2.00 21.40
C ALA A 290 -38.66 -3.41 20.83
N ARG A 291 -37.73 -3.94 20.01
CA ARG A 291 -37.76 -5.32 19.50
C ARG A 291 -37.17 -6.29 20.53
N LEU A 292 -37.85 -6.43 21.67
CA LEU A 292 -37.29 -7.11 22.87
C LEU A 292 -36.97 -8.59 22.66
N ALA A 293 -37.78 -9.30 21.86
CA ALA A 293 -37.54 -10.71 21.56
C ALA A 293 -36.25 -10.91 20.74
N ASP A 294 -36.08 -10.09 19.70
CA ASP A 294 -34.89 -10.12 18.84
C ASP A 294 -33.64 -9.72 19.63
N ALA A 295 -33.74 -8.65 20.44
CA ALA A 295 -32.66 -8.20 21.31
C ALA A 295 -32.21 -9.31 22.27
N ARG A 296 -33.15 -10.04 22.90
CA ARG A 296 -32.83 -11.17 23.79
C ARG A 296 -32.10 -12.29 23.06
N ALA A 297 -32.52 -12.63 21.83
CA ALA A 297 -31.86 -13.65 21.02
C ALA A 297 -30.43 -13.23 20.66
N SER A 298 -30.25 -12.01 20.16
CA SER A 298 -28.94 -11.45 19.80
C SER A 298 -28.00 -11.36 21.01
N LEU A 299 -28.50 -10.92 22.19
CA LEU A 299 -27.70 -10.89 23.43
C LEU A 299 -27.30 -12.28 23.90
N THR A 300 -28.20 -13.25 23.77
CA THR A 300 -27.90 -14.64 24.11
C THR A 300 -26.74 -15.16 23.26
N GLN A 301 -26.73 -14.82 21.96
CA GLN A 301 -25.61 -15.19 21.11
C GLN A 301 -24.32 -14.41 21.44
N ALA A 302 -24.38 -13.10 21.67
CA ALA A 302 -23.21 -12.35 22.11
C ALA A 302 -22.63 -12.85 23.45
N ALA A 303 -23.49 -13.30 24.38
CA ALA A 303 -23.10 -13.80 25.70
C ALA A 303 -22.53 -15.24 25.69
N SER A 304 -22.83 -16.01 24.65
CA SER A 304 -22.32 -17.37 24.46
C SER A 304 -20.88 -17.36 23.92
N LEU A 305 -20.53 -16.34 23.13
CA LEU A 305 -19.22 -16.15 22.52
C LEU A 305 -18.22 -15.53 23.51
N GLU A 306 -16.98 -16.02 23.52
CA GLU A 306 -15.91 -15.45 24.36
C GLU A 306 -15.33 -14.18 23.73
N GLY A 307 -15.20 -13.11 24.53
CA GLY A 307 -14.63 -11.84 24.07
C GLY A 307 -14.98 -10.67 24.98
N GLU A 308 -14.45 -9.48 24.68
CA GLU A 308 -14.65 -8.27 25.50
C GLU A 308 -16.11 -7.82 25.57
N TRP A 309 -16.94 -8.16 24.57
CA TRP A 309 -18.38 -7.90 24.54
C TRP A 309 -19.19 -8.76 25.53
N GLN A 310 -18.67 -9.93 25.92
CA GLN A 310 -19.43 -10.97 26.63
C GLN A 310 -19.98 -10.50 27.98
N PRO A 311 -19.21 -9.82 28.86
CA PRO A 311 -19.74 -9.34 30.15
C PRO A 311 -20.89 -8.34 29.96
N ARG A 312 -20.77 -7.45 28.96
CA ARG A 312 -21.80 -6.46 28.65
C ARG A 312 -23.07 -7.11 28.12
N ALA A 313 -22.94 -8.12 27.27
CA ALA A 313 -24.06 -8.89 26.74
C ALA A 313 -24.83 -9.60 27.87
N ARG A 314 -24.12 -10.26 28.79
CA ARG A 314 -24.73 -10.94 29.95
C ARG A 314 -25.49 -9.96 30.86
N GLN A 315 -24.88 -8.82 31.16
CA GLN A 315 -25.51 -7.78 31.97
C GLN A 315 -26.81 -7.28 31.34
N LEU A 316 -26.81 -6.99 30.04
CA LEU A 316 -28.02 -6.51 29.34
C LEU A 316 -29.11 -7.58 29.30
N LEU A 317 -28.75 -8.85 29.18
CA LEU A 317 -29.69 -9.97 29.15
C LEU A 317 -30.47 -10.14 30.47
N GLU A 318 -29.85 -9.79 31.61
CA GLU A 318 -30.49 -9.78 32.93
C GLU A 318 -31.51 -8.63 33.10
N THR A 319 -31.35 -7.53 32.35
CA THR A 319 -32.22 -6.35 32.42
C THR A 319 -33.43 -6.40 31.50
N LEU A 320 -33.44 -7.34 30.56
CA LEU A 320 -34.51 -7.62 29.60
C LEU A 320 -35.53 -8.60 30.16
#